data_AF-A0A0C2CS14-F1
#
_entry.id   AF-A0A0C2CS14-F1
#
_cell.length_a   1.000
_cell.length_b   1.000
_cell.length_c   1.000
_cell.angle_alpha   90.00
_cell.angle_beta   90.00
_cell.angle_gamma   90.00
#
_symmetry.space_group_name_H-M   'P 1'
#
loop_
_entity.id
_entity.type
_entity.pdbx_description
1 polymer ?
#
loop_
_entity_poly.entity_id
_entity_poly.type
_entity_poly.pdbx_seq_one_letter_code
_entity_poly.pdbx_strand_id
1 'polypeptide(L)'
;MSRRDRDQYIMVDTINKPKYVNQFMTSEFLENYGTSYDYGSIMHYRRGGLSKEEYVMIIPDSKYKNTLGSEMISFIDLAIINRHYNCTGKI
;
A
#
# COMPACT_ATOMS: atom_id res chain seq x y z
N MET A 1 2.77 -1.20 -2.48
CA MET A 1 2.46 0.21 -2.15
C MET A 1 3.74 1.04 -1.99
N SER A 2 4.04 1.90 -2.96
CA SER A 2 5.27 2.72 -3.03
C SER A 2 5.03 4.21 -2.74
N ARG A 3 3.97 4.54 -2.01
CA ARG A 3 3.66 5.93 -1.62
C ARG A 3 4.79 6.54 -0.80
N ARG A 4 5.08 7.83 -1.00
CA ARG A 4 6.10 8.57 -0.22
C ARG A 4 5.82 8.59 1.28
N ASP A 5 4.55 8.74 1.67
CA ASP A 5 4.12 8.82 3.07
C ASP A 5 3.97 7.44 3.74
N ARG A 6 4.32 6.35 3.06
CA ARG A 6 4.10 4.97 3.53
C ARG A 6 4.72 4.68 4.90
N ASP A 7 5.90 5.23 5.19
CA ASP A 7 6.62 4.96 6.45
C ASP A 7 5.92 5.58 7.69
N GLN A 8 4.91 6.43 7.49
CA GLN A 8 4.03 6.90 8.57
C GLN A 8 3.00 5.85 8.99
N TYR A 9 2.75 4.83 8.16
CA TYR A 9 1.65 3.87 8.31
C TYR A 9 2.13 2.45 8.55
N ILE A 10 3.28 2.08 7.99
CA ILE A 10 3.90 0.75 8.11
C ILE A 10 5.42 0.85 8.13
N MET A 11 6.07 -0.14 8.70
CA MET A 11 7.52 -0.33 8.64
C MET A 11 7.85 -1.52 7.73
N VAL A 12 8.91 -1.41 6.95
CA VAL A 12 9.46 -2.51 6.14
C VAL A 12 10.74 -2.99 6.78
N ASP A 13 10.84 -4.30 7.00
CA ASP A 13 12.07 -4.93 7.47
C ASP A 13 13.08 -5.10 6.33
N THR A 14 13.71 -3.99 5.93
CA THR A 14 14.74 -3.99 4.88
C THR A 14 16.08 -4.54 5.38
N ILE A 15 16.31 -4.55 6.70
CA ILE A 15 17.55 -5.00 7.33
C ILE A 15 17.66 -6.52 7.25
N ASN A 16 16.62 -7.25 7.67
CA ASN A 16 16.65 -8.71 7.64
C ASN A 16 16.30 -9.26 6.25
N LYS A 17 15.75 -8.42 5.35
CA LYS A 17 15.32 -8.80 4.00
C LYS A 17 15.95 -7.94 2.90
N PRO A 18 17.30 -7.86 2.81
CA PRO A 18 18.00 -6.97 1.89
C PRO A 18 17.73 -7.30 0.40
N LYS A 19 17.43 -8.57 0.08
CA LYS A 19 17.11 -9.01 -1.29
C LYS A 19 15.87 -8.33 -1.87
N TYR A 20 14.95 -7.88 -1.03
CA TYR A 20 13.65 -7.34 -1.47
C TYR A 20 13.57 -5.81 -1.40
N VAL A 21 14.65 -5.13 -0.98
CA VAL A 21 14.68 -3.66 -0.79
C VAL A 21 14.18 -2.90 -2.02
N ASN A 22 14.61 -3.32 -3.21
CA ASN A 22 14.22 -2.69 -4.47
C ASN A 22 12.70 -2.73 -4.73
N GLN A 23 11.97 -3.70 -4.17
CA GLN A 23 10.51 -3.82 -4.31
C GLN A 23 9.73 -2.91 -3.35
N PHE A 24 10.41 -2.41 -2.31
CA PHE A 24 9.80 -1.61 -1.26
C PHE A 24 10.16 -0.13 -1.34
N MET A 25 10.93 0.27 -2.36
CA MET A 25 11.26 1.67 -2.62
C MET A 25 10.00 2.52 -2.78
N THR A 26 10.02 3.68 -2.14
CA THR A 26 9.01 4.72 -2.30
C THR A 26 9.29 5.51 -3.58
N SER A 27 8.24 6.02 -4.22
CA SER A 27 8.33 6.90 -5.38
C SER A 27 8.01 8.34 -4.99
N GLU A 28 8.88 9.27 -5.40
CA GLU A 28 8.65 10.71 -5.20
C GLU A 28 7.65 11.28 -6.22
N PHE A 29 7.44 10.61 -7.34
CA PHE A 29 6.55 11.09 -8.40
C PHE A 29 5.10 10.60 -8.25
N LEU A 30 4.78 9.93 -7.14
CA LEU A 30 3.45 9.38 -6.92
C LEU A 30 2.51 10.43 -6.33
N GLU A 31 1.44 10.75 -7.06
CA GLU A 31 0.36 11.61 -6.57
C GLU A 31 -0.68 10.78 -5.81
N ASN A 32 -0.97 11.18 -4.57
CA ASN A 32 -1.92 10.47 -3.70
C ASN A 32 -3.38 10.90 -3.92
N TYR A 33 -3.65 11.88 -4.79
CA TYR A 33 -4.99 12.44 -5.05
C TYR A 33 -5.74 12.89 -3.79
N GLY A 34 -5.01 13.32 -2.75
CA GLY A 34 -5.60 13.69 -1.45
C GLY A 34 -6.21 12.52 -0.66
N THR A 35 -5.88 11.28 -0.99
CA THR A 35 -6.41 10.08 -0.31
C THR A 35 -5.53 9.63 0.85
N SER A 36 -6.16 9.12 1.91
CA SER A 36 -5.47 8.47 3.03
C SER A 36 -4.77 7.18 2.59
N TYR A 37 -3.89 6.66 3.43
CA TYR A 37 -3.27 5.37 3.20
C TYR A 37 -4.31 4.24 3.29
N ASP A 38 -4.35 3.39 2.27
CA ASP A 38 -5.28 2.27 2.22
C ASP A 38 -4.57 0.94 2.47
N TYR A 39 -4.70 0.42 3.68
CA TYR A 39 -4.17 -0.88 4.08
C TYR A 39 -4.82 -2.03 3.29
N GLY A 40 -6.06 -1.86 2.83
CA GLY A 40 -6.86 -2.87 2.11
C GLY A 40 -6.84 -2.71 0.60
N SER A 41 -6.02 -1.82 0.06
CA SER A 41 -5.86 -1.65 -1.38
C SER A 41 -5.39 -2.95 -2.04
N ILE A 42 -5.91 -3.24 -3.23
CA ILE A 42 -5.44 -4.37 -4.05
C ILE A 42 -3.97 -4.21 -4.47
N MET A 43 -3.46 -2.97 -4.45
CA MET A 43 -2.08 -2.62 -4.76
C MET A 43 -1.13 -2.73 -3.55
N HIS A 44 -1.66 -3.12 -2.40
CA HIS A 44 -0.88 -3.36 -1.19
C HIS A 44 -0.36 -4.80 -1.16
N TYR A 45 0.92 -4.97 -0.83
CA TYR A 45 1.49 -6.30 -0.57
C TYR A 45 0.81 -6.95 0.65
N ARG A 46 0.79 -8.28 0.70
CA ARG A 46 0.39 -9.02 1.91
C ARG A 46 1.40 -8.81 3.03
N ARG A 47 1.02 -9.09 4.29
CA ARG A 47 1.93 -8.98 5.45
C ARG A 47 3.24 -9.76 5.27
N GLY A 48 3.18 -10.92 4.61
CA GLY A 48 4.33 -11.76 4.24
C GLY A 48 5.16 -11.24 3.05
N GLY A 49 4.80 -10.09 2.48
CA GLY A 49 5.38 -9.64 1.22
C GLY A 49 5.13 -10.64 0.10
N LEU A 50 6.20 -11.31 -0.35
CA LEU A 50 6.21 -12.26 -1.47
C LEU A 50 5.97 -13.73 -1.06
N SER A 51 6.17 -14.10 0.20
CA SER A 51 5.98 -15.46 0.71
C SER A 51 5.07 -15.44 1.94
N LYS A 52 4.43 -16.55 2.30
CA LYS A 52 3.55 -16.57 3.48
C LYS A 52 4.34 -16.62 4.78
N GLU A 53 5.56 -17.17 4.74
CA GLU A 53 6.40 -17.39 5.91
C GLU A 53 7.29 -16.20 6.29
N GLU A 54 7.45 -15.18 5.43
CA GLU A 54 8.35 -14.05 5.69
C GLU A 54 7.62 -12.74 5.93
N TYR A 55 7.32 -12.40 7.19
CA TYR A 55 6.72 -11.11 7.49
C TYR A 55 7.68 -9.94 7.21
N VAL A 56 7.59 -9.35 6.02
CA VAL A 56 8.43 -8.21 5.62
C VAL A 56 7.83 -6.87 6.01
N MET A 57 6.51 -6.82 6.25
CA MET A 57 5.81 -5.60 6.63
C MET A 57 5.24 -5.69 8.04
N ILE A 58 5.52 -4.64 8.81
CA ILE A 58 5.14 -4.48 10.19
C ILE A 58 4.17 -3.31 10.26
N ILE A 59 2.97 -3.56 10.79
CA ILE A 59 1.95 -2.52 10.99
C ILE A 59 1.92 -2.17 12.48
N PRO A 60 2.16 -0.90 12.84
CA PRO A 60 2.07 -0.46 14.23
C PRO A 60 0.66 -0.60 14.81
N ASP A 61 -0.36 -0.21 14.05
CA ASP A 61 -1.76 -0.32 14.48
C ASP A 61 -2.28 -1.75 14.28
N SER A 62 -2.64 -2.40 15.40
CA SER A 62 -3.14 -3.77 15.42
C SER A 62 -4.45 -3.97 14.65
N LYS A 63 -5.26 -2.93 14.46
CA LYS A 63 -6.55 -3.01 13.77
C LYS A 63 -6.41 -3.42 12.30
N TYR A 64 -5.27 -3.08 11.68
CA TYR A 64 -5.05 -3.30 10.25
C TYR A 64 -4.17 -4.51 9.92
N LYS A 65 -3.71 -5.28 10.93
CA LYS A 65 -2.77 -6.40 10.75
C LYS A 65 -3.24 -7.46 9.74
N ASN A 66 -4.55 -7.68 9.65
CA ASN A 66 -5.17 -8.67 8.76
C ASN A 66 -5.79 -8.06 7.49
N THR A 67 -5.62 -6.74 7.28
CA THR A 67 -6.22 -6.02 6.15
C THR A 67 -5.31 -6.01 4.92
N LEU A 68 -4.00 -6.22 5.11
CA LEU A 68 -3.01 -6.14 4.03
C LEU A 68 -3.17 -7.21 2.95
N GLY A 69 -3.10 -6.76 1.69
CA GLY A 69 -3.09 -7.65 0.51
C GLY A 69 -4.45 -8.28 0.24
N SER A 70 -5.48 -7.44 0.29
CA SER A 70 -6.81 -7.73 -0.25
C SER A 70 -6.71 -8.13 -1.72
N GLU A 71 -7.53 -9.10 -2.13
CA GLU A 71 -7.70 -9.47 -3.54
C GLU A 71 -8.88 -8.71 -4.19
N MET A 72 -9.52 -7.82 -3.44
CA MET A 72 -10.64 -6.98 -3.88
C MET A 72 -10.19 -5.53 -4.08
N ILE A 73 -10.72 -4.89 -5.13
CA ILE A 73 -10.53 -3.46 -5.39
C ILE A 73 -11.21 -2.65 -4.27
N SER A 74 -10.48 -1.73 -3.65
CA SER A 74 -11.03 -0.87 -2.61
C SER A 74 -11.77 0.35 -3.18
N PHE A 75 -12.53 1.03 -2.32
CA PHE A 75 -13.14 2.31 -2.69
C PHE A 75 -12.11 3.39 -3.00
N ILE A 76 -10.95 3.38 -2.32
CA ILE A 76 -9.88 4.35 -2.57
C ILE A 76 -9.18 4.03 -3.90
N ASP A 77 -8.97 2.76 -4.24
CA ASP A 77 -8.41 2.34 -5.53
C ASP A 77 -9.28 2.87 -6.69
N LEU A 78 -10.61 2.66 -6.61
CA LEU A 78 -11.55 3.19 -7.60
C LEU A 78 -11.55 4.71 -7.65
N ALA A 79 -11.52 5.39 -6.50
CA ALA A 79 -11.52 6.84 -6.45
C ALA A 79 -10.26 7.45 -7.06
N ILE A 80 -9.08 6.85 -6.84
CA ILE A 80 -7.81 7.28 -7.43
C ILE A 80 -7.88 7.17 -8.96
N ILE A 81 -8.30 6.02 -9.49
CA ILE A 81 -8.41 5.80 -10.94
C ILE A 81 -9.41 6.78 -11.56
N ASN A 82 -10.58 6.96 -10.93
CA ASN A 82 -11.59 7.88 -11.42
C ASN A 82 -11.10 9.33 -11.43
N ARG A 83 -10.36 9.77 -10.40
CA ARG A 83 -9.75 11.12 -10.38
C ARG A 83 -8.68 11.26 -11.45
N HIS A 84 -7.82 10.26 -11.62
CA HIS A 84 -6.74 10.28 -12.61
C HIS A 84 -7.27 10.39 -14.05
N TYR A 85 -8.36 9.68 -14.37
CA TYR A 85 -8.97 9.66 -15.70
C TYR A 85 -10.17 10.61 -15.86
N ASN A 86 -10.42 11.49 -14.89
CA ASN A 86 -11.58 12.40 -14.88
C ASN A 86 -12.95 11.70 -15.02
N CYS A 87 -13.07 10.47 -14.50
CA CYS A 87 -14.31 9.69 -14.43
C CYS A 87 -15.05 9.89 -13.09
N THR A 88 -15.16 11.12 -12.59
CA THR A 88 -15.87 11.40 -11.32
C THR A 88 -17.38 11.49 -11.47
N GLY A 89 -17.90 11.34 -12.68
CA GLY A 89 -19.28 11.69 -13.03
C GLY A 89 -19.50 13.20 -12.96
N LYS A 90 -20.33 13.73 -13.86
CA LYS A 90 -21.06 14.96 -13.51
C LYS A 90 -22.16 14.49 -12.56
N ILE A 91 -22.17 15.02 -11.34
CA ILE A 91 -23.34 14.94 -10.46
C ILE A 91 -24.45 15.77 -11.10
#